data_AF-A0A8D3DB45-F1
#
_entry.id   AF-A0A8D3DB45-F1
#
_cell.length_a   1.000
_cell.length_b   1.000
_cell.length_c   1.000
_cell.angle_alpha   90.00
_cell.angle_beta   90.00
_cell.angle_gamma   90.00
#
_symmetry.space_group_name_H-M   'P 1'
#
loop_
_entity.id
_entity.type
_entity.pdbx_description
1 polymer ?
#
loop_
_entity_poly.entity_id
_entity_poly.type
_entity_poly.pdbx_seq_one_letter_code
_entity_poly.pdbx_strand_id
1 'polypeptide(L)'
;MKEEIAAAVFFVARLVKRYGSLDADSRDRFAAALTSVLFENYKNHWHPKAPSKGQAYRCLRMNRVRLQDPVLQQACDRSVVQYQDLGLPQELTVWVDPGEVSCRYGEHSAPFCVSVVDSCRRGDREFSRRIHQAVERASHDVPSGSSSDEEEGAQRHKSSSVLFNKC
;
A
#
# COMPACT_ATOMS: atom_id res chain seq x y z
N MET A 1 -7.53 6.34 -4.70
CA MET A 1 -8.34 6.76 -3.53
C MET A 1 -8.45 5.66 -2.47
N LYS A 2 -8.97 4.46 -2.79
CA LYS A 2 -9.27 3.45 -1.77
C LYS A 2 -8.03 2.98 -1.00
N GLU A 3 -6.96 2.68 -1.73
CA GLU A 3 -5.70 2.19 -1.15
C GLU A 3 -5.01 3.27 -0.30
N GLU A 4 -5.05 4.53 -0.73
CA GLU A 4 -4.51 5.69 -0.02
C GLU A 4 -5.30 5.98 1.26
N ILE A 5 -6.64 5.93 1.20
CA ILE A 5 -7.49 6.04 2.41
C ILE A 5 -7.18 4.89 3.37
N ALA A 6 -7.07 3.65 2.89
CA ALA A 6 -6.74 2.50 3.74
C ALA A 6 -5.37 2.66 4.41
N ALA A 7 -4.35 3.12 3.68
CA ALA A 7 -3.03 3.39 4.22
C ALA A 7 -3.05 4.51 5.28
N ALA A 8 -3.79 5.59 5.03
CA ALA A 8 -3.95 6.69 5.98
C ALA A 8 -4.68 6.24 7.25
N VAL A 9 -5.79 5.51 7.13
CA VAL A 9 -6.56 4.99 8.27
C VAL A 9 -5.71 4.03 9.08
N PHE A 10 -5.00 3.11 8.44
CA PHE A 10 -4.10 2.18 9.12
C PHE A 10 -3.00 2.93 9.89
N PHE A 11 -2.41 3.95 9.27
CA PHE A 11 -1.40 4.79 9.91
C PHE A 11 -1.96 5.51 11.14
N VAL A 12 -3.11 6.19 11.01
CA VAL A 12 -3.76 6.90 12.13
C VAL A 12 -4.17 5.92 13.24
N ALA A 13 -4.80 4.80 12.92
CA ALA A 13 -5.18 3.79 13.90
C ALA A 13 -3.96 3.22 14.66
N ARG A 14 -2.81 3.10 13.98
CA ARG A 14 -1.55 2.70 14.62
C ARG A 14 -1.01 3.78 15.57
N LEU A 15 -1.18 5.06 15.26
CA LEU A 15 -0.86 6.15 16.18
C LEU A 15 -1.78 6.12 17.40
N VAL A 16 -3.09 5.96 17.18
CA VAL A 16 -4.08 5.84 18.26
C VAL A 16 -3.76 4.65 19.17
N LYS A 17 -3.41 3.49 18.61
CA LYS A 17 -2.97 2.33 19.40
C LYS A 17 -1.71 2.61 20.23
N ARG A 18 -0.81 3.47 19.73
CA ARG A 18 0.48 3.75 20.37
C ARG A 18 0.38 4.80 21.47
N TYR A 19 -0.43 5.83 21.27
CA TYR A 19 -0.46 7.02 22.13
C TYR A 19 -1.80 7.27 22.82
N GLY A 20 -2.88 6.69 22.31
CA GLY A 20 -4.22 6.81 22.86
C GLY A 20 -4.54 5.80 23.94
N SER A 21 -5.76 5.91 24.48
CA SER A 21 -6.30 5.09 25.57
C SER A 21 -7.42 4.14 25.13
N LEU A 22 -7.74 4.10 23.83
CA LEU A 22 -8.83 3.28 23.31
C LEU A 22 -8.55 1.78 23.37
N ASP A 23 -9.56 1.02 23.76
CA ASP A 23 -9.60 -0.43 23.59
C ASP A 23 -9.62 -0.85 22.11
N ALA A 24 -9.52 -2.16 21.86
CA ALA A 24 -9.46 -2.68 20.49
C ALA A 24 -10.75 -2.42 19.70
N ASP A 25 -11.91 -2.65 20.29
CA ASP A 25 -13.21 -2.52 19.63
C ASP A 25 -13.51 -1.06 19.31
N SER A 26 -13.21 -0.15 20.23
CA SER A 26 -13.36 1.30 20.06
C SER A 26 -12.44 1.83 18.96
N ARG A 27 -11.19 1.35 18.90
CA ARG A 27 -10.27 1.70 17.81
C ARG A 27 -10.74 1.18 16.45
N ASP A 28 -11.32 -0.02 16.40
CA ASP A 28 -11.80 -0.62 15.15
C ASP A 28 -13.06 0.12 14.65
N ARG A 29 -13.99 0.48 15.55
CA ARG A 29 -15.14 1.35 15.23
C ARG A 29 -14.68 2.73 14.73
N PHE A 30 -13.67 3.33 15.37
CA PHE A 30 -13.07 4.57 14.91
C PHE A 30 -12.44 4.45 13.52
N ALA A 31 -11.67 3.40 13.25
CA ALA A 31 -11.04 3.17 11.95
C ALA A 31 -12.09 2.99 10.83
N ALA A 32 -13.17 2.26 11.11
CA ALA A 32 -14.30 2.12 10.19
C ALA A 32 -15.00 3.46 9.94
N ALA A 33 -15.29 4.24 10.99
CA ALA A 33 -15.90 5.55 10.87
C ALA A 33 -15.02 6.52 10.08
N LEU A 34 -13.72 6.58 10.36
CA LEU A 34 -12.76 7.42 9.65
C LEU A 34 -12.69 7.06 8.17
N THR A 35 -12.71 5.76 7.84
CA THR A 35 -12.75 5.29 6.45
C THR A 35 -13.95 5.88 5.70
N SER A 36 -15.16 5.75 6.26
CA SER A 36 -16.38 6.27 5.65
C SER A 36 -16.35 7.80 5.50
N VAL A 37 -15.93 8.52 6.54
CA VAL A 37 -15.83 10.00 6.50
C VAL A 37 -14.86 10.47 5.42
N LEU A 38 -13.69 9.82 5.29
CA LEU A 38 -12.72 10.18 4.25
C LEU A 38 -13.27 9.94 2.84
N PHE A 39 -13.97 8.81 2.62
CA PHE A 39 -14.62 8.54 1.32
C PHE A 39 -15.66 9.59 0.97
N GLU A 40 -16.52 9.96 1.92
CA GLU A 40 -17.55 10.98 1.73
C GLU A 40 -16.92 12.34 1.39
N ASN A 41 -15.95 12.77 2.19
CA ASN A 41 -15.32 14.09 2.04
C ASN A 41 -14.53 14.19 0.73
N TYR A 42 -13.84 13.12 0.31
CA TYR A 42 -12.87 13.19 -0.80
C TYR A 42 -13.51 12.93 -2.17
N LYS A 43 -14.75 12.45 -2.23
CA LYS A 43 -15.44 12.05 -3.48
C LYS A 43 -15.33 13.08 -4.61
N ASN A 44 -15.49 14.37 -4.30
CA ASN A 44 -15.46 15.46 -5.28
C ASN A 44 -14.14 16.24 -5.31
N HIS A 45 -13.17 15.83 -4.48
CA HIS A 45 -11.89 16.50 -4.29
C HIS A 45 -10.72 15.57 -4.60
N TRP A 46 -10.90 14.58 -5.47
CA TRP A 46 -9.87 13.61 -5.83
C TRP A 46 -9.50 13.71 -7.31
N HIS A 47 -8.26 14.10 -7.59
CA HIS A 47 -7.80 14.39 -8.95
C HIS A 47 -6.54 13.60 -9.29
N PRO A 48 -6.64 12.34 -9.76
CA PRO A 48 -5.48 11.48 -10.02
C PRO A 48 -4.45 12.07 -11.00
N LYS A 49 -4.92 12.85 -11.98
CA LYS A 49 -4.05 13.50 -12.97
C LYS A 49 -3.34 14.76 -12.43
N ALA A 50 -3.78 15.28 -11.28
CA ALA A 50 -3.20 16.45 -10.63
C ALA A 50 -3.27 16.26 -9.10
N PRO A 51 -2.41 15.41 -8.51
CA PRO A 51 -2.53 14.99 -7.11
C PRO A 51 -2.55 16.15 -6.11
N SER A 52 -1.79 17.21 -6.36
CA SER A 52 -1.76 18.41 -5.50
C SER A 52 -3.06 19.22 -5.51
N LYS A 53 -3.91 19.08 -6.54
CA LYS A 53 -5.20 19.77 -6.59
C LYS A 53 -6.09 19.23 -5.48
N GLY A 54 -6.51 20.12 -4.58
CA GLY A 54 -7.34 19.77 -3.42
C GLY A 54 -6.58 19.14 -2.25
N GLN A 55 -5.24 19.11 -2.25
CA GLN A 55 -4.45 18.49 -1.17
C GLN A 55 -4.77 19.11 0.21
N ALA A 56 -4.96 20.43 0.28
CA ALA A 56 -5.22 21.12 1.54
C ALA A 56 -6.59 20.74 2.13
N TYR A 57 -7.56 20.45 1.25
CA TYR A 57 -8.88 19.97 1.66
C TYR A 57 -8.82 18.53 2.20
N ARG A 58 -7.98 17.68 1.60
CA ARG A 58 -7.77 16.28 2.02
C ARG A 58 -6.73 16.11 3.13
N CYS A 59 -6.19 17.21 3.64
CA CYS A 59 -5.16 17.18 4.66
C CYS A 59 -5.80 17.03 6.04
N LEU A 60 -5.34 16.04 6.81
CA LEU A 60 -5.66 15.92 8.23
C LEU A 60 -4.59 16.69 9.00
N ARG A 61 -4.98 17.78 9.68
CA ARG A 61 -4.00 18.66 10.32
C ARG A 61 -4.43 19.10 11.71
N MET A 62 -3.54 18.84 12.67
CA MET A 62 -3.51 19.47 13.97
C MET A 62 -2.20 20.26 14.17
N ASN A 63 -2.29 21.38 14.86
CA ASN A 63 -1.16 22.16 15.34
C ASN A 63 -1.50 22.88 16.66
N ARG A 64 -0.59 23.71 17.17
CA ARG A 64 -0.79 24.44 18.44
C ARG A 64 -2.00 25.37 18.48
N VAL A 65 -2.52 25.79 17.32
CA VAL A 65 -3.69 26.67 17.22
C VAL A 65 -4.95 25.84 16.98
N ARG A 66 -4.87 24.86 16.08
CA ARG A 66 -5.95 23.94 15.73
C ARG A 66 -5.66 22.57 16.32
N LEU A 67 -6.12 22.36 17.54
CA LEU A 67 -5.85 21.13 18.30
C LEU A 67 -6.62 19.91 17.78
N GLN A 68 -7.72 20.14 17.06
CA GLN A 68 -8.58 19.08 16.53
C GLN A 68 -8.80 19.24 15.03
N ASP A 69 -8.60 18.15 14.29
CA ASP A 69 -8.99 18.10 12.89
C ASP A 69 -10.49 17.74 12.78
N PRO A 70 -11.32 18.50 12.04
CA PRO A 70 -12.75 18.25 11.93
C PRO A 70 -13.11 16.90 11.34
N VAL A 71 -12.28 16.35 10.45
CA VAL A 71 -12.52 15.02 9.86
C VAL A 71 -12.31 13.94 10.91
N LEU A 72 -11.26 14.08 11.72
CA LEU A 72 -11.01 13.19 12.86
C LEU A 72 -12.11 13.34 13.93
N GLN A 73 -12.57 14.58 14.21
CA GLN A 73 -13.67 14.84 15.13
C GLN A 73 -14.98 14.19 14.64
N GLN A 74 -15.31 14.32 13.36
CA GLN A 74 -16.47 13.67 12.78
C GLN A 74 -16.39 12.14 12.88
N ALA A 75 -15.19 11.55 12.73
CA ALA A 75 -15.00 10.11 12.92
C ALA A 75 -15.17 9.69 14.39
N CYS A 76 -14.69 10.50 15.34
CA CYS A 76 -14.92 10.34 16.77
C CYS A 76 -16.42 10.34 17.10
N ASP A 77 -17.16 11.33 16.62
CA ASP A 77 -18.60 11.46 16.88
C ASP A 77 -19.37 10.24 16.36
N ARG A 78 -19.06 9.76 15.14
CA ARG A 78 -19.68 8.57 14.54
C ARG A 78 -19.32 7.26 15.23
N SER A 79 -18.17 7.21 15.89
CA SER A 79 -17.69 6.02 16.60
C SER A 79 -17.90 6.08 18.11
N VAL A 80 -18.54 7.14 18.63
CA VAL A 80 -18.76 7.34 20.07
C VAL A 80 -17.45 7.24 20.85
N VAL A 81 -16.42 7.91 20.33
CA VAL A 81 -15.06 7.98 20.88
C VAL A 81 -14.77 9.43 21.23
N GLN A 82 -14.17 9.69 22.40
CA GLN A 82 -13.71 11.03 22.73
C GLN A 82 -12.44 11.35 21.93
N TYR A 83 -12.34 12.56 21.39
CA TYR A 83 -11.16 12.96 20.60
C TYR A 83 -9.87 12.88 21.41
N GLN A 84 -9.93 13.24 22.70
CA GLN A 84 -8.76 13.26 23.58
C GLN A 84 -8.17 11.85 23.77
N ASP A 85 -9.02 10.82 23.74
CA ASP A 85 -8.60 9.42 23.89
C ASP A 85 -7.85 8.89 22.66
N LEU A 86 -7.88 9.60 21.53
CA LEU A 86 -7.04 9.28 20.38
C LEU A 86 -5.54 9.41 20.67
N GLY A 87 -5.17 10.28 21.63
CA GLY A 87 -3.78 10.51 22.04
C GLY A 87 -2.85 10.98 20.92
N LEU A 88 -3.37 11.53 19.82
CA LEU A 88 -2.56 11.94 18.68
C LEU A 88 -1.62 13.11 19.06
N PRO A 89 -0.44 13.21 18.42
CA PRO A 89 0.47 14.32 18.64
C PRO A 89 -0.19 15.68 18.37
N GLN A 90 0.17 16.70 19.17
CA GLN A 90 -0.37 18.06 19.04
C GLN A 90 -0.10 18.69 17.66
N GLU A 91 1.03 18.34 17.05
CA GLU A 91 1.42 18.81 15.72
C GLU A 91 1.60 17.62 14.78
N LEU A 92 0.57 17.36 13.99
CA LEU A 92 0.53 16.27 13.02
C LEU A 92 -0.09 16.79 11.73
N THR A 93 0.55 16.52 10.60
CA THR A 93 -0.03 16.77 9.27
C THR A 93 0.04 15.48 8.47
N VAL A 94 -1.10 14.98 7.98
CA VAL A 94 -1.18 13.84 7.08
C VAL A 94 -1.79 14.29 5.77
N TRP A 95 -1.09 14.03 4.67
CA TRP A 95 -1.60 14.24 3.31
C TRP A 95 -2.05 12.91 2.73
N VAL A 96 -3.27 12.88 2.22
CA VAL A 96 -3.86 11.71 1.57
C VAL A 96 -4.14 12.09 0.12
N ASP A 97 -3.17 11.82 -0.74
CA ASP A 97 -3.14 12.31 -2.12
C ASP A 97 -3.14 11.14 -3.11
N PRO A 98 -3.62 11.34 -4.35
CA PRO A 98 -3.52 10.31 -5.37
C PRO A 98 -2.08 9.81 -5.56
N GLY A 99 -1.87 8.51 -5.29
CA GLY A 99 -0.57 7.86 -5.42
C GLY A 99 0.36 7.94 -4.20
N GLU A 100 0.04 8.73 -3.17
CA GLU A 100 0.91 8.87 -1.99
C GLU A 100 0.14 9.23 -0.72
N VAL A 101 0.56 8.64 0.40
CA VAL A 101 0.24 9.12 1.74
C VAL A 101 1.55 9.53 2.41
N SER A 102 1.61 10.76 2.90
CA SER A 102 2.76 11.31 3.60
C SER A 102 2.36 11.98 4.91
N CYS A 103 3.31 12.12 5.82
CA CYS A 103 3.08 12.63 7.15
C CYS A 103 4.22 13.54 7.61
N ARG A 104 3.91 14.50 8.49
CA ARG A 104 4.89 15.35 9.15
C ARG A 104 4.52 15.52 10.63
N TYR A 105 5.53 15.43 11.51
CA TYR A 105 5.41 15.72 12.95
C TYR A 105 6.00 17.09 13.28
N GLY A 106 5.24 18.01 13.85
CA GLY A 106 5.72 19.39 14.06
C GLY A 106 5.71 20.22 12.77
N GLU A 107 5.66 21.55 12.92
CA GLU A 107 5.52 22.45 11.75
C GLU A 107 6.84 22.68 10.99
N HIS A 108 7.99 22.40 11.61
CA HIS A 108 9.33 22.65 11.05
C HIS A 108 10.09 21.41 10.60
N SER A 109 9.52 20.21 10.75
CA SER A 109 10.17 18.98 10.31
C SER A 109 9.94 18.71 8.82
N ALA A 110 10.81 17.89 8.23
CA ALA A 110 10.57 17.39 6.88
C ALA A 110 9.42 16.36 6.89
N PRO A 111 8.51 16.38 5.89
CA PRO A 111 7.55 15.30 5.71
C PRO A 111 8.26 13.99 5.33
N PHE A 112 7.67 12.87 5.72
CA PHE A 112 8.12 11.53 5.35
C PHE A 112 6.98 10.76 4.67
N CYS A 113 7.36 9.88 3.74
CA CYS A 113 6.41 9.02 3.06
C CYS A 113 5.91 7.92 4.00
N VAL A 114 4.58 7.79 4.12
CA VAL A 114 3.92 6.69 4.84
C VAL A 114 3.67 5.52 3.90
N SER A 115 3.21 5.79 2.68
CA SER A 115 2.97 4.79 1.64
C SER A 115 2.98 5.41 0.26
N VAL A 116 3.69 4.77 -0.69
CA VAL A 116 3.55 5.06 -2.12
C VAL A 116 2.57 4.05 -2.70
N VAL A 117 1.46 4.55 -3.21
CA VAL A 117 0.40 3.73 -3.81
C VAL A 117 0.61 3.75 -5.31
N ASP A 118 1.43 2.81 -5.75
CA ASP A 118 1.93 2.77 -7.11
C ASP A 118 0.83 2.35 -8.10
N SER A 119 0.12 3.33 -8.64
CA SER A 119 -0.89 3.08 -9.69
C SER A 119 -0.28 2.51 -10.99
N CYS A 120 1.05 2.60 -11.15
CA CYS A 120 1.78 2.10 -12.33
C CYS A 120 2.37 0.70 -12.17
N ARG A 121 2.51 0.14 -10.96
CA ARG A 121 3.15 -1.17 -10.79
C ARG A 121 2.24 -2.38 -10.93
N ARG A 122 0.93 -2.19 -11.11
CA ARG A 122 0.02 -3.32 -11.35
C ARG A 122 -0.17 -3.67 -12.83
N GLY A 123 0.45 -2.94 -13.78
CA GLY A 123 0.34 -3.27 -15.19
C GLY A 123 1.52 -2.80 -16.01
N ASP A 124 2.08 -3.71 -16.78
CA ASP A 124 2.87 -3.46 -17.98
C ASP A 124 4.40 -3.34 -17.82
N ARG A 125 5.02 -2.27 -17.32
CA ARG A 125 6.47 -2.08 -17.58
C ARG A 125 7.43 -3.15 -17.05
N GLU A 126 7.29 -3.59 -15.79
CA GLU A 126 8.24 -4.56 -15.22
C GLU A 126 7.95 -5.98 -15.72
N PHE A 127 6.67 -6.33 -15.88
CA PHE A 127 6.23 -7.60 -16.44
C PHE A 127 6.58 -7.72 -17.92
N SER A 128 6.29 -6.69 -18.72
CA SER A 128 6.65 -6.61 -20.14
C SER A 128 8.16 -6.60 -20.34
N ARG A 129 8.94 -5.97 -19.45
CA ARG A 129 10.42 -6.09 -19.47
C ARG A 129 10.88 -7.52 -19.18
N ARG A 130 10.28 -8.21 -18.20
CA ARG A 130 10.62 -9.60 -17.86
C ARG A 130 10.22 -10.56 -18.98
N ILE A 131 9.06 -10.37 -19.62
CA ILE A 131 8.63 -11.13 -20.80
C ILE A 131 9.59 -10.89 -21.96
N HIS A 132 9.87 -9.63 -22.31
CA HIS A 132 10.77 -9.31 -23.41
C HIS A 132 12.17 -9.93 -23.19
N GLN A 133 12.71 -9.87 -21.97
CA GLN A 133 13.97 -10.53 -21.65
C GLN A 133 13.89 -12.06 -21.71
N ALA A 134 12.76 -12.67 -21.36
CA ALA A 134 12.57 -14.11 -21.45
C ALA A 134 12.44 -14.58 -22.91
N VAL A 135 11.73 -13.81 -23.75
CA VAL A 135 11.58 -14.07 -25.19
C VAL A 135 12.92 -13.97 -25.89
N GLU A 136 13.70 -12.90 -25.65
CA GLU A 136 15.04 -12.75 -26.23
C GLU A 136 15.94 -13.94 -25.88
N ARG A 137 16.00 -14.34 -24.59
CA ARG A 137 16.79 -15.51 -24.18
C ARG A 137 16.34 -16.80 -24.88
N ALA A 138 15.03 -17.03 -24.99
CA ALA A 138 14.49 -18.21 -25.66
C ALA A 138 14.75 -18.20 -27.18
N SER A 139 14.84 -17.01 -27.80
CA SER A 139 15.19 -16.86 -29.22
C SER A 139 16.68 -17.07 -29.51
N HIS A 140 17.55 -16.94 -28.52
CA HIS A 140 18.98 -17.18 -28.65
C HIS A 140 19.39 -18.67 -28.50
N ASP A 141 18.49 -19.54 -28.03
CA ASP A 141 18.75 -20.96 -27.77
C ASP A 141 18.35 -21.90 -28.93
N VAL A 142 18.13 -21.39 -30.15
CA VAL A 142 17.96 -22.24 -31.34
C VAL A 142 19.31 -22.37 -32.06
N PRO A 143 20.02 -23.49 -31.95
CA PRO A 143 21.15 -23.75 -32.84
C PRO A 143 20.56 -23.92 -34.25
N SER A 144 20.81 -22.94 -35.13
CA SER A 144 20.69 -23.17 -36.57
C SER A 144 21.81 -24.13 -36.96
N GLY A 145 21.54 -25.44 -36.87
CA GLY A 145 22.48 -26.52 -37.12
C GLY A 145 21.90 -27.51 -38.11
N SER A 146 22.50 -27.52 -39.29
CA SER A 146 22.18 -28.29 -40.49
C SER A 146 22.15 -29.82 -40.30
N SER A 147 21.35 -30.46 -41.15
CA SER A 147 21.27 -31.90 -41.52
C SER A 147 22.60 -32.67 -41.58
N SER A 148 22.65 -33.90 -41.03
CA SER A 148 22.82 -35.18 -41.79
C SER A 148 23.04 -36.43 -40.89
N ASP A 149 22.22 -37.45 -41.19
CA ASP A 149 22.33 -38.94 -41.26
C ASP A 149 23.32 -39.84 -40.46
N GLU A 150 22.76 -41.05 -40.23
CA GLU A 150 23.30 -42.42 -40.02
C GLU A 150 23.67 -42.96 -38.60
N GLU A 151 22.95 -44.06 -38.27
CA GLU A 151 23.37 -45.39 -37.78
C GLU A 151 23.70 -45.71 -36.29
N GLU A 152 22.96 -46.75 -35.85
CA GLU A 152 23.33 -47.93 -35.04
C GLU A 152 23.56 -47.89 -33.51
N GLY A 153 22.96 -48.89 -32.83
CA GLY A 153 23.68 -49.62 -31.78
C GLY A 153 23.21 -49.54 -30.32
N ALA A 154 22.18 -50.34 -29.99
CA ALA A 154 21.98 -51.11 -28.76
C ALA A 154 22.50 -50.61 -27.37
N GLN A 155 21.60 -50.53 -26.38
CA GLN A 155 21.47 -51.54 -25.30
C GLN A 155 20.40 -51.12 -24.28
N ARG A 156 19.42 -52.01 -24.07
CA ARG A 156 18.47 -51.99 -22.95
C ARG A 156 19.05 -52.79 -21.81
N HIS A 157 19.06 -52.25 -20.58
CA HIS A 157 18.97 -53.06 -19.37
C HIS A 157 18.02 -52.46 -18.34
N LYS A 158 17.39 -53.40 -17.63
CA LYS A 158 16.14 -53.31 -16.88
C LYS A 158 16.33 -52.79 -15.44
N SER A 159 15.18 -52.40 -14.88
CA SER A 159 14.66 -52.83 -13.57
C SER A 159 15.03 -52.05 -12.30
N SER A 160 13.99 -51.38 -11.79
CA SER A 160 13.31 -51.59 -10.50
C SER A 160 13.94 -51.10 -9.19
N SER A 161 13.18 -50.18 -8.58
CA SER A 161 12.62 -50.21 -7.21
C SER A 161 13.48 -49.87 -5.98
N VAL A 162 12.74 -49.36 -4.97
CA VAL A 162 13.02 -49.25 -3.52
C VAL A 162 13.70 -47.93 -3.11
N LEU A 163 12.94 -46.94 -2.60
CA LEU A 163 12.44 -46.69 -1.23
C LEU A 163 13.51 -46.16 -0.25
N PHE A 164 13.00 -45.34 0.68
CA PHE A 164 13.63 -44.79 1.91
C PHE A 164 14.65 -43.65 1.69
N ASN A 165 14.73 -42.62 2.52
CA ASN A 165 14.02 -42.29 3.75
C ASN A 165 14.07 -40.78 4.01
N LYS A 166 13.18 -40.37 4.91
CA LYS A 166 13.26 -39.17 5.75
C LYS A 166 14.66 -38.90 6.30
N CYS A 167 15.04 -37.62 6.27
CA CYS A 167 15.35 -36.83 7.46
C CYS A 167 14.60 -35.50 7.32
#